data_AF-A0A5P1EHW1-F1
#
_entry.id   AF-A0A5P1EHW1-F1
#
_cell.length_a   1.000
_cell.length_b   1.000
_cell.length_c   1.000
_cell.angle_alpha   90.00
_cell.angle_beta   90.00
_cell.angle_gamma   90.00
#
_symmetry.space_group_name_H-M   'P 1'
#
loop_
_entity.id
_entity.type
_entity.pdbx_description
1 polymer ?
#
loop_
_entity_poly.entity_id
_entity_poly.type
_entity_poly.pdbx_seq_one_letter_code
_entity_poly.pdbx_strand_id
1 'polypeptide(L)'
;MADLMRERGKKDYEKPGRHGSEEKTKVPPKGYRAILEWKGNIPVGDWAVRFNNLIGCLIRDPCSINIAHNFEEQEFKGIKEIWVKLMDHYCLEDNPESWDYVIPKMAKLIRGWKSALKNRYLTKISTD
;
A
#
# COMPACT_ATOMS: atom_id res chain seq x y z
N MET A 1 -2.62 21.66 17.45
CA MET A 1 -2.23 20.23 17.46
C MET A 1 -2.08 19.68 16.05
N ALA A 2 -3.07 19.83 15.16
CA ALA A 2 -2.97 19.44 13.75
C ALA A 2 -1.79 20.12 13.02
N ASP A 3 -1.61 21.44 13.19
CA ASP A 3 -0.50 22.17 12.55
C ASP A 3 0.90 21.76 13.03
N LEU A 4 1.04 21.36 14.29
CA LEU A 4 2.31 20.86 14.86
C LEU A 4 2.67 19.47 14.30
N MET A 5 1.67 18.61 14.06
CA MET A 5 1.85 17.33 13.38
C MET A 5 2.14 17.53 11.88
N ARG A 6 1.54 18.57 11.28
CA ARG A 6 1.74 18.98 9.88
C ARG A 6 3.15 19.51 9.61
N GLU A 7 3.69 20.36 10.49
CA GLU A 7 5.10 20.81 10.41
C GLU A 7 6.09 19.65 10.56
N ARG A 8 5.78 18.70 11.43
CA ARG A 8 6.61 17.50 11.65
C ARG A 8 6.65 16.56 10.45
N GLY A 9 5.61 16.54 9.62
CA GLY A 9 5.55 15.78 8.36
C GLY A 9 6.44 16.33 7.24
N LYS A 10 6.91 17.58 7.35
CA LYS A 10 7.79 18.26 6.39
C LYS A 10 9.29 18.10 6.70
N LYS A 11 9.70 17.09 7.47
CA LYS A 11 11.14 16.82 7.64
C LYS A 11 11.66 16.06 6.44
N ASP A 12 12.64 16.65 5.76
CA ASP A 12 13.42 16.02 4.71
C ASP A 12 14.09 14.76 5.25
N TYR A 13 13.52 13.61 4.90
CA TYR A 13 14.05 12.30 5.26
C TYR A 13 15.03 11.84 4.18
N GLU A 14 16.30 11.65 4.55
CA GLU A 14 17.32 11.13 3.65
C GLU A 14 16.97 9.74 3.13
N LYS A 15 17.10 9.55 1.82
CA LYS A 15 16.75 8.30 1.09
C LYS A 15 17.70 7.16 1.47
N PRO A 16 17.25 6.08 2.15
CA PRO A 16 17.97 4.82 2.10
C PRO A 16 17.73 4.20 0.72
N GLY A 17 18.74 3.54 0.15
CA GLY A 17 18.66 2.87 -1.15
C GLY A 17 17.57 1.80 -1.24
N ARG A 18 17.45 1.14 -2.42
CA ARG A 18 16.43 0.12 -2.72
C ARG A 18 16.39 -1.00 -1.66
N HIS A 19 15.56 -0.84 -0.64
CA HIS A 19 15.29 -1.89 0.34
C HIS A 19 14.18 -2.80 -0.18
N GLY A 20 14.31 -4.10 0.07
CA GLY A 20 13.40 -5.16 -0.36
C GLY A 20 11.97 -5.03 0.16
N SER A 21 11.25 -6.16 0.18
CA SER A 21 9.83 -6.29 0.50
C SER A 21 9.43 -6.03 1.97
N GLU A 22 10.31 -5.43 2.77
CA GLU A 22 10.04 -5.20 4.19
C GLU A 22 9.19 -3.95 4.42
N GLU A 23 8.04 -4.14 5.07
CA GLU A 23 7.05 -3.11 5.42
C GLU A 23 7.66 -1.92 6.18
N LYS A 24 8.54 -2.18 7.15
CA LYS A 24 9.23 -1.17 7.97
C LYS A 24 10.03 -0.13 7.17
N THR A 25 10.39 -0.44 5.92
CA THR A 25 11.12 0.48 5.03
C THR A 25 10.19 1.33 4.17
N LYS A 26 8.88 1.03 4.19
CA LYS A 26 7.84 1.67 3.37
C LYS A 26 6.89 2.55 4.19
N VAL A 27 7.08 2.59 5.51
CA VAL A 27 6.32 3.43 6.45
C VAL A 27 7.17 4.62 6.90
N PRO A 28 6.54 5.74 7.30
CA PRO A 28 7.26 6.85 7.94
C PRO A 28 7.84 6.46 9.31
N PRO A 29 8.76 7.27 9.87
CA PRO A 29 9.27 7.06 11.22
C PRO A 29 8.16 6.92 12.27
N LYS A 30 8.41 6.10 13.29
CA LYS A 30 7.44 5.85 14.37
C LYS A 30 6.98 7.17 15.01
N GLY A 31 5.66 7.34 15.13
CA GLY A 31 5.04 8.56 15.67
C GLY A 31 4.82 9.67 14.65
N TYR A 32 5.12 9.42 13.37
CA TYR A 32 4.87 10.33 12.25
C TYR A 32 3.94 9.70 11.22
N ARG A 33 3.14 10.53 10.55
CA ARG A 33 2.35 10.19 9.37
C ARG A 33 2.86 11.01 8.19
N ALA A 34 2.99 10.38 7.03
CA ALA A 34 3.42 11.06 5.82
C ALA A 34 2.25 11.77 5.15
N ILE A 35 2.48 13.01 4.73
CA ILE A 35 1.56 13.74 3.87
C ILE A 35 1.85 13.33 2.44
N LEU A 36 0.82 12.89 1.72
CA LEU A 36 0.92 12.58 0.30
C LEU A 36 0.67 13.85 -0.52
N GLU A 37 1.54 14.09 -1.49
CA GLU A 37 1.24 15.02 -2.56
C GLU A 37 0.30 14.35 -3.56
N TRP A 38 -0.68 15.08 -4.06
CA TRP A 38 -1.68 14.56 -4.99
C TRP A 38 -1.75 15.41 -6.25
N LYS A 39 -1.86 14.75 -7.40
CA LYS A 39 -2.20 15.37 -8.69
C LYS A 39 -3.53 14.78 -9.16
N GLY A 40 -4.62 15.49 -8.86
CA GLY A 40 -5.96 14.88 -8.86
C GLY A 40 -6.05 13.82 -7.77
N ASN A 41 -6.56 12.63 -8.11
CA ASN A 41 -6.58 11.46 -7.21
C ASN A 41 -5.29 10.62 -7.24
N ILE A 42 -4.26 11.01 -8.00
CA ILE A 42 -3.03 10.21 -8.12
C ILE A 42 -1.99 10.73 -7.12
N PRO A 43 -1.46 9.89 -6.21
CA PRO A 43 -0.39 10.29 -5.31
C PRO A 43 0.92 10.43 -6.10
N VAL A 44 1.65 11.50 -5.85
CA VAL A 44 2.93 11.84 -6.49
C VAL A 44 4.02 12.09 -5.44
N GLY A 45 5.27 12.21 -5.88
CA GLY A 45 6.41 12.45 -5.02
C GLY A 45 6.99 11.19 -4.35
N ASP A 46 8.01 11.39 -3.52
CA ASP A 46 8.79 10.29 -2.93
C ASP A 46 7.96 9.42 -1.96
N TRP A 47 7.03 10.03 -1.23
CA TRP A 47 6.10 9.30 -0.35
C TRP A 47 5.10 8.45 -1.12
N ALA A 48 4.70 8.85 -2.34
CA ALA A 48 3.80 8.04 -3.16
C ALA A 48 4.42 6.70 -3.56
N VAL A 49 5.74 6.64 -3.80
CA VAL A 49 6.43 5.38 -4.10
C VAL A 49 6.40 4.45 -2.89
N ARG A 50 6.67 4.97 -1.68
CA ARG A 50 6.62 4.19 -0.43
C ARG A 50 5.20 3.73 -0.12
N PHE A 51 4.22 4.62 -0.28
CA PHE A 51 2.80 4.32 -0.14
C PHE A 51 2.36 3.18 -1.05
N ASN A 52 2.68 3.25 -2.34
CA ASN A 52 2.38 2.19 -3.29
C ASN A 52 3.05 0.86 -2.94
N ASN A 53 4.29 0.90 -2.45
CA ASN A 53 5.00 -0.29 -2.00
C ASN A 53 4.36 -0.89 -0.75
N LEU A 54 3.89 -0.06 0.19
CA LEU A 54 3.19 -0.51 1.39
C LEU A 54 1.89 -1.23 1.02
N ILE A 55 1.06 -0.66 0.14
CA ILE A 55 -0.15 -1.33 -0.37
C ILE A 55 0.21 -2.72 -0.92
N GLY A 56 1.28 -2.82 -1.72
CA GLY A 56 1.75 -4.09 -2.25
C GLY A 56 2.26 -5.08 -1.21
N CYS A 57 2.79 -4.62 -0.08
CA CYS A 57 3.19 -5.48 1.04
C CYS A 57 1.97 -6.00 1.78
N LEU A 58 1.04 -5.11 2.15
CA LEU A 58 -0.17 -5.45 2.90
C LEU A 58 -1.10 -6.40 2.13
N ILE A 59 -1.19 -6.28 0.80
CA ILE A 59 -1.97 -7.20 -0.02
C ILE A 59 -1.41 -8.63 -0.01
N ARG A 60 -0.10 -8.79 0.19
CA ARG A 60 0.55 -10.09 0.25
C ARG A 60 0.54 -10.70 1.64
N ASP A 61 0.01 -9.99 2.63
CA ASP A 61 -0.23 -10.51 3.97
C ASP A 61 -1.43 -11.48 3.93
N PRO A 62 -1.22 -12.80 4.12
CA PRO A 62 -2.28 -13.79 4.05
C PRO A 62 -3.31 -13.64 5.18
N CYS A 63 -3.01 -12.89 6.24
CA CYS A 63 -3.99 -12.57 7.28
C CYS A 63 -5.02 -11.55 6.81
N SER A 64 -4.67 -10.71 5.83
CA SER A 64 -5.52 -9.61 5.35
C SER A 64 -6.24 -9.96 4.04
N ILE A 65 -5.66 -10.79 3.17
CA ILE A 65 -6.19 -11.12 1.85
C ILE A 65 -6.20 -12.63 1.61
N ASN A 66 -7.34 -13.15 1.15
CA ASN A 66 -7.43 -14.52 0.66
C ASN A 66 -7.09 -14.56 -0.83
N ILE A 67 -5.94 -15.17 -1.17
CA ILE A 67 -5.45 -15.23 -2.56
C ILE A 67 -6.30 -16.09 -3.51
N ALA A 68 -7.13 -17.00 -2.97
CA ALA A 68 -8.06 -17.76 -3.78
C ALA A 68 -9.16 -16.86 -4.37
N HIS A 69 -9.55 -15.82 -3.61
CA HIS A 69 -10.66 -14.94 -3.92
C HIS A 69 -10.24 -13.79 -4.85
N ASN A 70 -11.17 -13.35 -5.70
CA ASN A 70 -11.06 -12.07 -6.41
C ASN A 70 -11.27 -10.90 -5.44
N PHE A 71 -11.11 -9.65 -5.90
CA PHE A 71 -11.24 -8.49 -5.03
C PHE A 71 -12.66 -8.36 -4.45
N GLU A 72 -13.66 -8.57 -5.30
CA GLU A 72 -15.08 -8.51 -4.98
C GLU A 72 -15.54 -9.62 -4.02
N GLU A 73 -14.74 -10.70 -3.94
CA GLU A 73 -14.96 -11.86 -3.08
C GLU A 73 -14.18 -11.76 -1.76
N GLN A 74 -13.37 -10.71 -1.57
CA GLN A 74 -12.66 -10.49 -0.31
C GLN A 74 -13.65 -10.13 0.79
N GLU A 75 -13.38 -10.61 2.00
CA GLU A 75 -14.09 -10.12 3.16
C GLU A 75 -13.78 -8.63 3.36
N PHE A 76 -14.84 -7.83 3.58
CA PHE A 76 -14.69 -6.41 3.85
C PHE A 76 -13.75 -6.13 5.03
N LYS A 77 -13.70 -7.04 6.01
CA LYS A 77 -12.78 -6.97 7.15
C LYS A 77 -11.31 -6.85 6.70
N GLY A 78 -10.86 -7.69 5.77
CA GLY A 78 -9.49 -7.67 5.27
C GLY A 78 -9.16 -6.37 4.53
N ILE A 79 -10.07 -5.90 3.67
CA ILE A 79 -9.92 -4.62 2.97
C ILE A 79 -9.86 -3.45 3.95
N LYS A 80 -10.71 -3.47 4.98
CA LYS A 80 -10.74 -2.46 6.04
C LYS A 80 -9.46 -2.44 6.86
N GLU A 81 -8.89 -3.60 7.20
CA GLU A 81 -7.61 -3.69 7.93
C GLU A 81 -6.47 -3.05 7.14
N ILE A 82 -6.39 -3.29 5.83
CA ILE A 82 -5.40 -2.64 4.98
C ILE A 82 -5.62 -1.12 4.97
N TRP A 83 -6.87 -0.67 4.82
CA TRP A 83 -7.19 0.76 4.84
C TRP A 83 -6.76 1.44 6.14
N VAL A 84 -7.06 0.83 7.30
CA VAL A 84 -6.67 1.36 8.62
C VAL A 84 -5.15 1.45 8.73
N LYS A 85 -4.40 0.39 8.36
CA LYS A 85 -2.93 0.41 8.35
C LYS A 85 -2.37 1.52 7.45
N LEU A 86 -3.00 1.80 6.31
CA LEU A 86 -2.58 2.91 5.45
C LEU A 86 -2.82 4.27 6.13
N MET A 87 -3.98 4.47 6.77
CA MET A 87 -4.25 5.71 7.50
C MET A 87 -3.32 5.90 8.69
N ASP A 88 -2.92 4.84 9.39
CA ASP A 88 -1.97 4.93 10.51
C ASP A 88 -0.59 5.47 10.10
N HIS A 89 -0.25 5.35 8.81
CA HIS A 89 1.04 5.77 8.26
C HIS A 89 0.95 6.99 7.34
N TYR A 90 -0.20 7.25 6.72
CA TYR A 90 -0.37 8.31 5.73
C TYR A 90 -1.61 9.16 6.03
N CYS A 91 -1.52 10.47 5.81
CA CYS A 91 -2.64 11.41 5.96
C CYS A 91 -3.59 11.32 4.74
N LEU A 92 -4.28 10.19 4.59
CA LEU A 92 -5.19 9.96 3.46
C LEU A 92 -6.44 10.85 3.52
N GLU A 93 -6.85 11.24 4.72
CA GLU A 93 -7.97 12.17 4.96
C GLU A 93 -7.73 13.57 4.38
N ASP A 94 -6.49 13.92 4.04
CA ASP A 94 -6.16 15.18 3.37
C ASP A 94 -6.68 15.22 1.93
N ASN A 95 -7.01 14.07 1.33
CA ASN A 95 -7.63 13.96 0.02
C ASN A 95 -8.90 13.09 0.09
N PRO A 96 -10.12 13.67 -0.08
CA PRO A 96 -11.36 12.91 -0.04
C PRO A 96 -11.45 11.84 -1.15
N GLU A 97 -10.72 12.00 -2.25
CA GLU A 97 -10.66 11.05 -3.38
C GLU A 97 -9.60 9.96 -3.20
N SER A 98 -8.90 9.93 -2.06
CA SER A 98 -7.85 8.92 -1.80
C SER A 98 -8.39 7.48 -1.87
N TRP A 99 -9.66 7.27 -1.49
CA TRP A 99 -10.35 6.00 -1.61
C TRP A 99 -10.46 5.53 -3.07
N ASP A 100 -10.77 6.45 -3.99
CA ASP A 100 -10.92 6.17 -5.42
C ASP A 100 -9.60 5.79 -6.11
N TYR A 101 -8.47 6.13 -5.49
CA TYR A 101 -7.17 5.62 -5.91
C TYR A 101 -6.87 4.25 -5.31
N VAL A 102 -7.05 4.11 -3.99
CA VAL A 102 -6.57 2.97 -3.23
C VAL A 102 -7.33 1.70 -3.59
N ILE A 103 -8.66 1.75 -3.69
CA ILE A 103 -9.47 0.56 -3.94
C ILE A 103 -9.16 -0.08 -5.31
N PRO A 104 -9.19 0.65 -6.43
CA PRO A 104 -8.80 0.08 -7.73
C PRO A 104 -7.34 -0.40 -7.75
N LYS A 105 -6.45 0.28 -7.02
CA LYS A 105 -5.05 -0.13 -6.88
C LYS A 105 -4.93 -1.48 -6.18
N MET A 106 -5.66 -1.70 -5.09
CA MET A 106 -5.69 -2.97 -4.38
C MET A 106 -6.19 -4.10 -5.28
N ALA A 107 -7.33 -3.90 -5.93
CA ALA A 107 -7.90 -4.87 -6.86
C ALA A 107 -6.91 -5.26 -7.97
N LYS A 108 -6.23 -4.27 -8.56
CA LYS A 108 -5.20 -4.51 -9.59
C LYS A 108 -4.03 -5.35 -9.07
N LEU A 109 -3.57 -5.08 -7.85
CA LEU A 109 -2.43 -5.78 -7.24
C LEU A 109 -2.79 -7.23 -6.85
N ILE A 110 -3.99 -7.47 -6.32
CA ILE A 110 -4.49 -8.82 -6.01
C ILE A 110 -4.55 -9.66 -7.28
N ARG A 111 -5.16 -9.14 -8.34
CA ARG A 111 -5.23 -9.81 -9.65
C ARG A 111 -3.83 -10.10 -10.21
N GLY A 112 -2.92 -9.14 -10.13
CA GLY A 112 -1.54 -9.31 -10.57
C GLY A 112 -0.81 -10.39 -9.78
N TRP A 113 -1.00 -10.44 -8.46
CA TRP A 113 -0.42 -11.46 -7.60
C TRP A 113 -0.94 -12.86 -7.93
N LYS A 114 -2.26 -13.00 -8.10
CA LYS A 114 -2.92 -14.26 -8.51
C LYS A 114 -2.38 -14.77 -9.85
N SER A 115 -2.26 -13.90 -10.84
CA SER A 115 -1.67 -14.23 -12.15
C SER A 115 -0.21 -14.68 -12.03
N ALA A 116 0.61 -13.96 -11.26
CA ALA A 116 2.02 -14.30 -11.04
C ALA A 116 2.22 -15.62 -10.29
N LEU A 117 1.27 -16.02 -9.42
CA LEU A 117 1.28 -17.33 -8.78
C LEU A 117 0.91 -18.43 -9.79
N LYS A 118 -0.18 -18.25 -10.55
CA LYS A 118 -0.60 -19.22 -11.57
C LYS A 118 0.52 -19.53 -12.55
N ASN A 119 1.21 -18.51 -13.06
CA ASN A 119 2.33 -18.70 -13.97
C ASN A 119 3.47 -19.48 -13.32
N ARG A 120 3.84 -19.17 -12.07
CA ARG A 120 4.90 -19.89 -11.35
C ARG A 120 4.59 -21.36 -11.13
N TYR A 121 3.33 -21.72 -10.85
CA TYR A 121 2.94 -23.13 -10.67
C TYR A 121 2.86 -23.87 -12.01
N LEU A 122 2.33 -23.25 -13.06
CA LEU A 122 2.27 -23.86 -14.39
C LEU A 122 3.65 -24.11 -15.00
N THR A 123 4.59 -23.18 -14.84
CA THR A 123 5.98 -23.37 -15.33
C THR A 123 6.69 -24.51 -14.59
N LYS A 124 6.45 -24.68 -13.28
CA LYS A 124 7.01 -25.79 -12.50
C LYS A 124 6.49 -27.15 -12.97
N ILE A 125 5.19 -27.28 -13.23
CA ILE A 125 4.59 -28.53 -13.73
C ILE A 125 5.11 -28.89 -15.14
N SER A 126 5.50 -27.91 -15.95
CA SER A 126 6.02 -28.12 -17.30
C SER A 126 7.51 -28.44 -17.37
N THR A 127 8.23 -28.40 -16.24
CA THR A 127 9.67 -28.67 -16.17
C THR A 127 10.02 -29.95 -15.40
N ASP A 128 9.01 -30.68 -14.91
CA ASP A 128 9.08 -32.08 -14.49
C ASP A 128 8.58 -33.00 -15.63
#